data_AF-A0A8J6SVT3-F1
#
_entry.id   AF-A0A8J6SVT3-F1
#
_cell.length_a   1.000
_cell.length_b   1.000
_cell.length_c   1.000
_cell.angle_alpha   90.00
_cell.angle_beta   90.00
_cell.angle_gamma   90.00
#
_symmetry.space_group_name_H-M   'P 1'
#
loop_
_entity.id
_entity.type
_entity.pdbx_description
1 polymer ?
#
loop_
_entity_poly.entity_id
_entity_poly.type
_entity_poly.pdbx_seq_one_letter_code
_entity_poly.pdbx_strand_id
1 'polypeptide(L)'
;MKNTSILSSLLTSLLILNGCSNAASFDAQTKVKSIAKTAAEATNHSSNSDAEPTPEPITENKPDNTAPLGTDGAILESIASVVVQIPSPNIRAGKETSHAVATISGTKETGIVWSIVGPTGVDPATLGSIDANGLYTSPADGAADFAISIVATLAKDPSVSGKADLKIIPAKALFAGCVKGDSVFPITADVFDNLDPLVKHLPDFASLKKADVVCLDQFNIPQQAWSAGFPSSPARVEYFGIRAVANLIIEKDGNYDFQLNADDGANLYVDGVLQVNDDGQHGMQLANKIVKLTAGKHKIMMDWYQGPRVWLGLVLSWKTPAMIVANQPYVVVPRSAFAIYEDAK
;
A
#
# COMPACT_ATOMS: atom_id res chain seq x y z
N MET A 1 -51.74 -19.89 43.85
CA MET A 1 -50.70 -19.21 43.04
C MET A 1 -50.43 -20.03 41.79
N LYS A 2 -49.93 -19.44 40.69
CA LYS A 2 -49.64 -20.14 39.41
C LYS A 2 -48.33 -20.95 39.58
N ASN A 3 -48.21 -22.20 39.10
CA ASN A 3 -48.02 -22.65 37.71
C ASN A 3 -46.89 -21.87 36.99
N THR A 4 -45.91 -22.50 36.30
CA THR A 4 -45.80 -23.89 35.82
C THR A 4 -44.32 -24.26 35.54
N SER A 5 -44.02 -25.55 35.34
CA SER A 5 -42.92 -25.98 34.46
C SER A 5 -43.38 -27.20 33.63
N ILE A 6 -42.83 -27.38 32.43
CA ILE A 6 -43.49 -28.08 31.32
C ILE A 6 -42.60 -29.20 30.75
N LEU A 7 -43.22 -30.31 30.30
CA LEU A 7 -42.54 -31.45 29.67
C LEU A 7 -41.95 -31.10 28.30
N SER A 8 -40.87 -31.79 27.93
CA SER A 8 -40.28 -31.70 26.59
C SER A 8 -41.13 -32.43 25.53
N SER A 9 -41.20 -31.87 24.33
CA SER A 9 -41.40 -32.62 23.09
C SER A 9 -40.55 -32.01 21.96
N LEU A 10 -40.00 -32.86 21.10
CA LEU A 10 -39.08 -32.46 20.03
C LEU A 10 -39.85 -31.82 18.86
N LEU A 11 -39.21 -30.88 18.16
CA LEU A 11 -39.61 -30.48 16.82
C LEU A 11 -38.38 -30.40 15.90
N THR A 12 -38.15 -31.48 15.14
CA THR A 12 -36.97 -31.62 14.27
C THR A 12 -37.33 -31.26 12.82
N SER A 13 -37.12 -30.00 12.42
CA SER A 13 -37.36 -29.55 11.05
C SER A 13 -36.12 -29.76 10.16
N LEU A 14 -36.07 -30.90 9.46
CA LEU A 14 -35.00 -31.24 8.53
C LEU A 14 -35.43 -30.97 7.07
N LEU A 15 -35.05 -29.83 6.51
CA LEU A 15 -35.15 -29.58 5.06
C LEU A 15 -33.93 -30.19 4.37
N ILE A 16 -34.15 -31.18 3.50
CA ILE A 16 -33.14 -31.71 2.58
C ILE A 16 -33.47 -31.17 1.19
N LEU A 17 -32.50 -30.54 0.53
CA LEU A 17 -32.63 -30.12 -0.87
C LEU A 17 -32.50 -31.34 -1.80
N ASN A 18 -33.38 -31.42 -2.79
CA ASN A 18 -33.13 -32.24 -3.98
C ASN A 18 -32.14 -31.51 -4.91
N GLY A 19 -31.18 -32.24 -5.46
CA GLY A 19 -30.17 -31.71 -6.37
C GLY A 19 -29.46 -32.84 -7.12
N CYS A 20 -30.15 -33.44 -8.09
CA CYS A 20 -29.59 -34.55 -8.89
C CYS A 20 -28.52 -34.06 -9.87
N SER A 21 -27.57 -34.96 -10.16
CA SER A 21 -26.47 -34.75 -11.11
C SER A 21 -26.94 -34.47 -12.53
N ASN A 22 -26.17 -33.66 -13.27
CA ASN A 22 -25.69 -34.08 -14.59
C ASN A 22 -24.45 -33.29 -15.04
N ALA A 23 -23.68 -33.88 -15.95
CA ALA A 23 -22.43 -33.30 -16.45
C ALA A 23 -22.65 -32.39 -17.67
N ALA A 24 -21.84 -31.34 -17.77
CA ALA A 24 -21.59 -30.62 -19.02
C ALA A 24 -20.14 -30.12 -19.03
N SER A 25 -19.29 -30.72 -19.86
CA SER A 25 -17.98 -30.15 -20.21
C SER A 25 -18.20 -28.99 -21.17
N PHE A 26 -17.65 -27.80 -20.87
CA PHE A 26 -17.62 -26.69 -21.80
C PHE A 26 -16.19 -26.47 -22.30
N ASP A 27 -15.91 -26.94 -23.52
CA ASP A 27 -14.67 -26.62 -24.24
C ASP A 27 -14.82 -25.23 -24.89
N ALA A 28 -13.75 -24.43 -24.83
CA ALA A 28 -13.72 -23.04 -25.25
C ALA A 28 -12.37 -22.67 -25.90
N GLN A 29 -11.89 -23.50 -26.83
CA GLN A 29 -10.69 -23.24 -27.64
C GLN A 29 -10.75 -21.88 -28.36
N THR A 30 -10.16 -20.84 -27.77
CA THR A 30 -9.94 -19.56 -28.44
C THR A 30 -8.52 -19.48 -28.98
N LYS A 31 -8.43 -19.48 -30.30
CA LYS A 31 -7.24 -19.77 -31.11
C LYS A 31 -6.25 -18.59 -31.18
N VAL A 32 -5.40 -18.44 -30.17
CA VAL A 32 -4.27 -17.48 -30.22
C VAL A 32 -3.23 -17.96 -31.23
N LYS A 33 -3.04 -17.20 -32.31
CA LYS A 33 -2.16 -17.52 -33.43
C LYS A 33 -0.76 -16.99 -33.16
N SER A 34 0.14 -17.84 -32.66
CA SER A 34 1.55 -17.47 -32.48
C SER A 34 2.24 -17.22 -33.83
N ILE A 35 2.95 -16.09 -33.95
CA ILE A 35 3.82 -15.81 -35.10
C ILE A 35 5.22 -16.29 -34.71
N ALA A 36 5.61 -17.45 -35.25
CA ALA A 36 6.95 -17.97 -35.08
C ALA A 36 7.96 -17.13 -35.87
N LYS A 37 9.08 -16.77 -35.23
CA LYS A 37 10.24 -16.11 -35.85
C LYS A 37 11.28 -17.17 -36.17
N THR A 38 11.59 -17.40 -37.45
CA THR A 38 12.56 -18.42 -37.88
C THR A 38 13.28 -18.02 -39.17
N ALA A 39 14.45 -18.64 -39.38
CA ALA A 39 15.40 -18.50 -40.49
C ALA A 39 16.29 -17.22 -40.47
N ALA A 40 17.60 -17.30 -40.74
CA ALA A 40 18.51 -18.47 -40.72
C ALA A 40 19.97 -17.99 -40.57
N GLU A 41 20.88 -18.90 -40.16
CA GLU A 41 22.34 -18.71 -40.22
C GLU A 41 22.95 -19.48 -41.42
N ALA A 42 24.28 -19.35 -41.58
CA ALA A 42 25.15 -19.92 -42.63
C ALA A 42 25.17 -19.13 -43.97
N THR A 43 26.32 -18.90 -44.62
CA THR A 43 27.72 -19.28 -44.30
C THR A 43 28.75 -18.29 -44.91
N ASN A 44 30.02 -18.40 -44.50
CA ASN A 44 31.13 -17.51 -44.86
C ASN A 44 32.04 -18.09 -45.97
N HIS A 45 32.27 -17.37 -47.08
CA HIS A 45 33.49 -17.55 -47.91
C HIS A 45 33.91 -16.34 -48.77
N SER A 46 35.09 -16.44 -49.38
CA SER A 46 36.02 -15.33 -49.64
C SER A 46 36.26 -14.95 -51.13
N SER A 47 36.73 -13.72 -51.31
CA SER A 47 37.74 -13.24 -52.30
C SER A 47 37.45 -13.09 -53.81
N ASN A 48 38.06 -12.02 -54.35
CA ASN A 48 38.50 -11.75 -55.72
C ASN A 48 37.48 -11.52 -56.86
N SER A 49 37.82 -10.81 -57.94
CA SER A 49 38.76 -9.66 -58.14
C SER A 49 38.55 -9.09 -59.57
N ASP A 50 39.03 -7.85 -59.81
CA ASP A 50 39.33 -7.22 -61.13
C ASP A 50 38.14 -7.07 -62.14
N ALA A 51 38.09 -6.10 -63.05
CA ALA A 51 39.11 -5.20 -63.59
C ALA A 51 38.51 -3.85 -64.07
N GLU A 52 39.37 -2.84 -64.28
CA GLU A 52 39.05 -1.59 -65.02
C GLU A 52 39.17 -1.82 -66.54
N PRO A 53 38.57 -0.97 -67.40
CA PRO A 53 39.38 0.11 -67.98
C PRO A 53 38.65 1.45 -68.26
N THR A 54 39.44 2.52 -68.29
CA THR A 54 39.12 3.89 -68.78
C THR A 54 39.98 4.23 -70.02
N PRO A 55 39.86 5.43 -70.64
CA PRO A 55 38.69 6.24 -71.04
C PRO A 55 38.57 6.26 -72.61
N GLU A 56 37.93 7.14 -73.40
CA GLU A 56 37.62 8.59 -73.44
C GLU A 56 36.81 8.85 -74.76
N PRO A 57 36.44 10.07 -75.22
CA PRO A 57 35.97 11.33 -74.60
C PRO A 57 34.41 11.50 -74.82
N ILE A 58 33.68 12.60 -75.16
CA ILE A 58 33.90 14.03 -75.55
C ILE A 58 32.66 14.93 -75.25
N THR A 59 32.88 16.25 -75.20
CA THR A 59 31.98 17.42 -75.46
C THR A 59 30.53 17.49 -74.92
N GLU A 60 30.39 18.33 -73.88
CA GLU A 60 29.42 19.45 -73.70
C GLU A 60 28.03 19.48 -74.37
N ASN A 61 27.01 19.80 -73.55
CA ASN A 61 26.14 20.97 -73.77
C ASN A 61 25.45 21.43 -72.45
N LYS A 62 25.22 22.74 -72.29
CA LYS A 62 24.64 23.36 -71.06
C LYS A 62 23.20 23.87 -71.29
N PRO A 63 22.27 23.52 -70.39
CA PRO A 63 21.39 24.52 -69.76
C PRO A 63 21.42 24.31 -68.23
N ASP A 64 22.01 25.20 -67.44
CA ASP A 64 21.38 26.43 -66.95
C ASP A 64 20.02 26.18 -66.26
N ASN A 65 20.05 26.13 -64.93
CA ASN A 65 18.87 26.00 -64.08
C ASN A 65 19.11 26.80 -62.79
N THR A 66 18.61 28.03 -62.74
CA THR A 66 18.59 28.85 -61.52
C THR A 66 17.49 28.37 -60.58
N ALA A 67 17.78 27.32 -59.80
CA ALA A 67 16.95 26.89 -58.68
C ALA A 67 17.58 27.40 -57.36
N PRO A 68 16.83 28.09 -56.49
CA PRO A 68 17.30 28.35 -55.13
C PRO A 68 17.48 27.03 -54.39
N LEU A 69 18.62 26.86 -53.72
CA LEU A 69 18.79 25.79 -52.74
C LEU A 69 17.88 26.11 -51.54
N GLY A 70 16.69 25.52 -51.54
CA GLY A 70 15.77 25.57 -50.41
C GLY A 70 16.42 24.91 -49.20
N THR A 71 16.82 25.71 -48.22
CA THR A 71 17.32 25.23 -46.92
C THR A 71 16.14 24.73 -46.08
N ASP A 72 15.51 23.65 -46.53
CA ASP A 72 14.39 23.01 -45.83
C ASP A 72 14.93 22.16 -44.67
N GLY A 73 15.52 22.88 -43.71
CA GLY A 73 16.01 22.33 -42.45
C GLY A 73 14.82 21.95 -41.60
N ALA A 74 14.32 20.73 -41.79
CA ALA A 74 13.16 20.18 -41.10
C ALA A 74 13.26 20.41 -39.59
N ILE A 75 12.47 21.37 -39.10
CA ILE A 75 12.42 21.71 -37.69
C ILE A 75 11.74 20.53 -36.99
N LEU A 76 12.51 19.79 -36.18
CA LEU A 76 11.94 18.89 -35.20
C LEU A 76 11.25 19.74 -34.12
N GLU A 77 10.00 20.12 -34.39
CA GLU A 77 9.15 20.77 -33.39
C GLU A 77 9.05 19.84 -32.18
N SER A 78 9.49 20.32 -31.02
CA SER A 78 9.52 19.50 -29.82
C SER A 78 8.09 19.25 -29.37
N ILE A 79 7.66 17.98 -29.38
CA ILE A 79 6.33 17.62 -28.91
C ILE A 79 6.15 18.04 -27.45
N ALA A 80 5.09 18.80 -27.19
CA ALA A 80 4.76 19.25 -25.85
C ALA A 80 4.28 18.06 -25.00
N SER A 81 4.74 18.00 -23.75
CA SER A 81 4.38 16.91 -22.81
C SER A 81 4.35 17.40 -21.38
N VAL A 82 3.50 16.76 -20.57
CA VAL A 82 3.36 17.00 -19.13
C VAL A 82 3.51 15.65 -18.41
N VAL A 83 4.40 15.60 -17.43
CA VAL A 83 4.58 14.45 -16.52
C VAL A 83 4.18 14.88 -15.12
N VAL A 84 3.26 14.15 -14.49
CA VAL A 84 2.83 14.41 -13.10
C VAL A 84 3.48 13.40 -12.17
N GLN A 85 4.01 13.89 -11.05
CA GLN A 85 4.53 13.09 -9.95
C GLN A 85 3.80 13.44 -8.65
N ILE A 86 3.63 12.46 -7.78
CA ILE A 86 3.04 12.64 -6.45
C ILE A 86 3.86 11.82 -5.43
N PRO A 87 4.12 12.32 -4.20
CA PRO A 87 5.03 11.66 -3.24
C PRO A 87 4.62 10.25 -2.77
N SER A 88 3.36 9.85 -2.95
CA SER A 88 2.85 8.52 -2.59
C SER A 88 1.67 8.14 -3.50
N PRO A 89 1.53 6.85 -3.89
CA PRO A 89 0.36 6.37 -4.62
C PRO A 89 -0.91 6.26 -3.76
N ASN A 90 -0.81 6.46 -2.44
CA ASN A 90 -1.92 6.36 -1.49
C ASN A 90 -2.05 7.65 -0.65
N ILE A 91 -3.26 7.95 -0.14
CA ILE A 91 -3.53 8.98 0.88
C ILE A 91 -4.77 8.59 1.71
N ARG A 92 -4.92 9.07 2.95
CA ARG A 92 -6.16 8.86 3.73
C ARG A 92 -7.19 9.94 3.44
N ALA A 93 -8.47 9.60 3.52
CA ALA A 93 -9.49 10.59 3.90
C ALA A 93 -9.22 11.13 5.33
N GLY A 94 -9.72 12.33 5.63
CA GLY A 94 -9.47 13.03 6.89
C GLY A 94 -8.81 14.41 6.75
N LYS A 95 -8.85 15.03 5.55
CA LYS A 95 -8.15 16.29 5.21
C LYS A 95 -6.62 16.22 5.24
N GLU A 96 -6.07 15.04 5.01
CA GLU A 96 -4.64 14.88 4.70
C GLU A 96 -4.27 15.59 3.39
N THR A 97 -3.01 16.01 3.24
CA THR A 97 -2.53 16.74 2.06
C THR A 97 -1.35 16.08 1.37
N SER A 98 -1.23 16.30 0.05
CA SER A 98 -0.11 15.82 -0.77
C SER A 98 0.12 16.77 -1.94
N HIS A 99 1.37 17.08 -2.25
CA HIS A 99 1.75 18.08 -3.26
C HIS A 99 2.15 17.38 -4.56
N ALA A 100 1.31 17.47 -5.60
CA ALA A 100 1.60 16.95 -6.92
C ALA A 100 2.47 17.95 -7.71
N VAL A 101 3.46 17.44 -8.46
CA VAL A 101 4.40 18.25 -9.25
C VAL A 101 4.25 17.91 -10.73
N ALA A 102 4.02 18.93 -11.55
CA ALA A 102 3.95 18.82 -13.00
C ALA A 102 5.29 19.27 -13.63
N THR A 103 5.95 18.37 -14.37
CA THR A 103 7.10 18.70 -15.21
C THR A 103 6.64 18.87 -16.65
N ILE A 104 6.86 20.05 -17.22
CA ILE A 104 6.53 20.38 -18.61
C ILE A 104 7.78 20.19 -19.47
N SER A 105 7.61 19.73 -20.70
CA SER A 105 8.69 19.66 -21.70
C SER A 105 8.16 19.94 -23.11
N GLY A 106 9.06 20.37 -24.00
CA GLY A 106 8.76 20.66 -25.41
C GLY A 106 8.04 21.96 -25.72
N THR A 107 7.62 22.74 -24.71
CA THR A 107 6.96 24.04 -24.90
C THR A 107 7.62 25.15 -24.06
N LYS A 108 7.35 26.40 -24.42
CA LYS A 108 7.67 27.60 -23.62
C LYS A 108 6.54 27.96 -22.64
N GLU A 109 5.44 27.21 -22.63
CA GLU A 109 4.38 27.37 -21.64
C GLU A 109 4.77 26.81 -20.27
N THR A 110 4.38 27.54 -19.22
CA THR A 110 4.55 27.15 -17.81
C THR A 110 3.22 27.12 -17.04
N GLY A 111 2.09 27.28 -17.73
CA GLY A 111 0.76 27.34 -17.13
C GLY A 111 0.12 25.95 -17.04
N ILE A 112 -0.31 25.56 -15.84
CA ILE A 112 -1.02 24.31 -15.57
C ILE A 112 -2.41 24.61 -15.01
N VAL A 113 -3.41 23.88 -15.50
CA VAL A 113 -4.71 23.71 -14.84
C VAL A 113 -4.71 22.34 -14.17
N TRP A 114 -4.89 22.32 -12.86
CA TRP A 114 -5.04 21.09 -12.07
C TRP A 114 -6.49 20.64 -12.01
N SER A 115 -6.71 19.33 -12.04
CA SER A 115 -8.03 18.74 -11.82
C SER A 115 -7.94 17.34 -11.19
N ILE A 116 -9.08 16.86 -10.68
CA ILE A 116 -9.24 15.52 -10.10
C ILE A 116 -10.23 14.75 -10.97
N VAL A 117 -9.86 13.53 -11.38
CA VAL A 117 -10.75 12.60 -12.08
C VAL A 117 -11.00 11.40 -11.17
N GLY A 118 -12.25 11.17 -10.76
CA GLY A 118 -12.65 10.03 -9.94
C GLY A 118 -13.41 8.94 -10.70
N PRO A 119 -13.95 7.94 -9.98
CA PRO A 119 -14.72 6.86 -10.58
C PRO A 119 -16.04 7.38 -11.20
N THR A 120 -16.47 6.77 -12.30
CA THR A 120 -17.70 7.15 -13.01
C THR A 120 -18.92 7.09 -12.08
N GLY A 121 -19.65 8.21 -11.97
CA GLY A 121 -20.85 8.31 -11.14
C GLY A 121 -20.62 8.76 -9.69
N VAL A 122 -19.36 8.99 -9.27
CA VAL A 122 -19.04 9.61 -7.99
C VAL A 122 -19.10 11.14 -8.13
N ASP A 123 -19.69 11.82 -7.14
CA ASP A 123 -19.76 13.28 -7.08
C ASP A 123 -18.34 13.88 -6.93
N PRO A 124 -17.88 14.76 -7.85
CA PRO A 124 -16.57 15.42 -7.75
C PRO A 124 -16.30 16.11 -6.40
N ALA A 125 -17.32 16.66 -5.73
CA ALA A 125 -17.17 17.29 -4.42
C ALA A 125 -16.73 16.31 -3.32
N THR A 126 -16.96 15.01 -3.51
CA THR A 126 -16.56 13.93 -2.59
C THR A 126 -15.15 13.40 -2.82
N LEU A 127 -14.46 13.84 -3.88
CA LEU A 127 -13.11 13.36 -4.25
C LEU A 127 -11.97 14.09 -3.55
N GLY A 128 -12.27 15.15 -2.77
CA GLY A 128 -11.30 16.07 -2.19
C GLY A 128 -11.20 17.37 -2.99
N SER A 129 -10.06 18.05 -2.92
CA SER A 129 -9.82 19.31 -3.62
C SER A 129 -8.34 19.48 -3.96
N ILE A 130 -8.01 20.05 -5.12
CA ILE A 130 -6.64 20.44 -5.50
C ILE A 130 -6.60 21.94 -5.78
N ASP A 131 -5.53 22.61 -5.33
CA ASP A 131 -5.34 24.04 -5.57
C ASP A 131 -4.55 24.33 -6.87
N ALA A 132 -4.36 25.62 -7.18
CA ALA A 132 -3.61 26.04 -8.37
C ALA A 132 -2.10 25.72 -8.31
N ASN A 133 -1.56 25.37 -7.15
CA ASN A 133 -0.15 25.00 -6.96
C ASN A 133 0.09 23.49 -7.13
N GLY A 134 -0.98 22.67 -7.10
CA GLY A 134 -0.90 21.20 -7.11
C GLY A 134 -1.04 20.57 -5.72
N LEU A 135 -1.40 21.34 -4.69
CA LEU A 135 -1.66 20.82 -3.35
C LEU A 135 -3.03 20.15 -3.30
N TYR A 136 -3.05 18.82 -3.37
CA TYR A 136 -4.24 18.01 -3.11
C TYR A 136 -4.53 17.93 -1.61
N THR A 137 -5.81 18.02 -1.26
CA THR A 137 -6.36 17.79 0.07
C THR A 137 -7.46 16.74 -0.04
N SER A 138 -7.42 15.72 0.81
CA SER A 138 -8.36 14.60 0.75
C SER A 138 -9.78 14.96 1.23
N PRO A 139 -10.76 14.07 1.04
CA PRO A 139 -12.10 14.24 1.62
C PRO A 139 -12.05 14.37 3.15
N ALA A 140 -13.10 14.92 3.76
CA ALA A 140 -13.26 14.82 5.21
C ALA A 140 -13.54 13.36 5.62
N ASP A 141 -14.51 12.76 4.94
CA ASP A 141 -15.01 11.42 5.21
C ASP A 141 -14.58 10.42 4.14
N GLY A 142 -14.23 9.21 4.55
CA GLY A 142 -13.93 8.10 3.67
C GLY A 142 -14.15 6.78 4.40
N ALA A 143 -15.24 6.09 4.07
CA ALA A 143 -15.64 4.82 4.69
C ALA A 143 -15.12 3.59 3.92
N ALA A 144 -14.89 3.75 2.61
CA ALA A 144 -14.29 2.76 1.72
C ALA A 144 -13.11 3.40 0.97
N ASP A 145 -12.26 2.58 0.37
CA ASP A 145 -11.19 3.02 -0.52
C ASP A 145 -11.69 3.26 -1.95
N PHE A 146 -11.07 4.23 -2.63
CA PHE A 146 -11.34 4.54 -4.04
C PHE A 146 -10.11 5.14 -4.73
N ALA A 147 -10.04 5.05 -6.05
CA ALA A 147 -8.95 5.62 -6.84
C ALA A 147 -9.39 6.91 -7.54
N ILE A 148 -8.47 7.88 -7.64
CA ILE A 148 -8.56 9.06 -8.50
C ILE A 148 -7.30 9.17 -9.36
N SER A 149 -7.37 9.96 -10.42
CA SER A 149 -6.19 10.53 -11.09
C SER A 149 -6.12 12.02 -10.76
N ILE A 150 -4.96 12.47 -10.29
CA ILE A 150 -4.57 13.89 -10.29
C ILE A 150 -4.08 14.22 -11.70
N VAL A 151 -4.70 15.20 -12.36
CA VAL A 151 -4.43 15.56 -13.76
C VAL A 151 -3.90 16.99 -13.83
N ALA A 152 -2.82 17.17 -14.59
CA ALA A 152 -2.25 18.47 -14.93
C ALA A 152 -2.33 18.67 -16.45
N THR A 153 -2.97 19.75 -16.87
CA THR A 153 -3.22 20.08 -18.28
C THR A 153 -2.62 21.44 -18.60
N LEU A 154 -2.00 21.63 -19.78
CA LEU A 154 -1.49 22.94 -20.18
C LEU A 154 -2.63 23.96 -20.33
N ALA A 155 -2.42 25.18 -19.84
CA ALA A 155 -3.47 26.19 -19.76
C ALA A 155 -3.87 26.79 -21.12
N LYS A 156 -2.95 26.81 -22.11
CA LYS A 156 -3.20 27.31 -23.48
C LYS A 156 -3.36 26.20 -24.52
N ASP A 157 -2.86 24.99 -24.23
CA ASP A 157 -3.12 23.79 -25.04
C ASP A 157 -3.74 22.66 -24.19
N PRO A 158 -5.08 22.67 -24.01
CA PRO A 158 -5.77 21.64 -23.24
C PRO A 158 -5.71 20.23 -23.83
N SER A 159 -5.12 20.01 -25.01
CA SER A 159 -4.87 18.67 -25.54
C SER A 159 -3.69 17.97 -24.87
N VAL A 160 -2.75 18.75 -24.31
CA VAL A 160 -1.55 18.24 -23.64
C VAL A 160 -1.79 18.15 -22.14
N SER A 161 -1.79 16.92 -21.62
CA SER A 161 -1.98 16.64 -20.20
C SER A 161 -1.14 15.45 -19.72
N GLY A 162 -0.90 15.39 -18.42
CA GLY A 162 -0.32 14.26 -17.71
C GLY A 162 -1.15 13.93 -16.48
N LYS A 163 -1.01 12.70 -15.95
CA LYS A 163 -1.71 12.27 -14.74
C LYS A 163 -0.84 11.44 -13.80
N ALA A 164 -1.14 11.50 -12.52
CA ALA A 164 -0.66 10.57 -11.51
C ALA A 164 -1.86 9.94 -10.79
N ASP A 165 -1.81 8.63 -10.57
CA ASP A 165 -2.91 7.89 -9.93
C ASP A 165 -2.71 7.84 -8.40
N LEU A 166 -3.79 8.08 -7.66
CA LEU A 166 -3.80 8.23 -6.21
C LEU A 166 -4.99 7.48 -5.62
N LYS A 167 -4.73 6.56 -4.68
CA LYS A 167 -5.75 5.83 -3.95
C LYS A 167 -6.08 6.53 -2.63
N ILE A 168 -7.33 6.96 -2.46
CA ILE A 168 -7.86 7.39 -1.18
C ILE A 168 -8.22 6.12 -0.40
N ILE A 169 -7.76 6.03 0.85
CA ILE A 169 -8.12 4.97 1.79
C ILE A 169 -8.90 5.51 2.99
N PRO A 170 -9.64 4.66 3.72
CA PRO A 170 -10.44 5.10 4.86
C PRO A 170 -9.64 5.82 5.95
N ALA A 171 -10.25 6.85 6.55
CA ALA A 171 -9.65 7.64 7.62
C ALA A 171 -9.31 6.80 8.88
N LYS A 172 -9.99 5.66 9.07
CA LYS A 172 -9.79 4.72 10.18
C LYS A 172 -9.62 3.27 9.71
N ALA A 173 -8.73 3.03 8.75
CA ALA A 173 -8.25 1.69 8.47
C ALA A 173 -7.33 1.21 9.61
N LEU A 174 -7.88 0.51 10.60
CA LEU A 174 -7.08 -0.13 11.67
C LEU A 174 -6.06 -1.12 11.08
N PHE A 175 -6.48 -1.88 10.09
CA PHE A 175 -5.61 -2.62 9.19
C PHE A 175 -6.07 -2.37 7.75
N ALA A 176 -5.12 -2.15 6.84
CA ALA A 176 -5.33 -2.35 5.42
C ALA A 176 -4.35 -3.41 4.91
N GLY A 177 -4.80 -4.29 4.02
CA GLY A 177 -3.89 -5.16 3.26
C GLY A 177 -3.00 -4.29 2.36
N CYS A 178 -1.68 -4.49 2.45
CA CYS A 178 -0.70 -3.56 1.88
C CYS A 178 0.52 -4.27 1.32
N VAL A 179 1.28 -3.57 0.48
CA VAL A 179 2.66 -3.95 0.14
C VAL A 179 3.64 -3.31 1.13
N LYS A 180 4.74 -3.99 1.44
CA LYS A 180 5.82 -3.43 2.29
C LYS A 180 6.33 -2.13 1.67
N GLY A 181 6.26 -1.04 2.42
CA GLY A 181 6.63 0.31 1.96
C GLY A 181 5.46 1.22 1.59
N ASP A 182 4.20 0.84 1.87
CA ASP A 182 3.06 1.77 1.77
C ASP A 182 3.21 2.94 2.74
N SER A 183 3.62 4.10 2.21
CA SER A 183 3.99 5.27 3.03
C SER A 183 2.84 5.94 3.76
N VAL A 184 1.60 5.49 3.55
CA VAL A 184 0.44 5.96 4.33
C VAL A 184 0.37 5.31 5.71
N PHE A 185 1.07 4.19 5.94
CA PHE A 185 1.09 3.49 7.23
C PHE A 185 2.52 3.37 7.77
N PRO A 186 2.80 3.85 8.99
CA PRO A 186 4.14 3.79 9.56
C PRO A 186 4.51 2.40 10.10
N ILE A 187 3.53 1.52 10.33
CA ILE A 187 3.73 0.15 10.83
C ILE A 187 3.32 -0.84 9.73
N THR A 188 4.18 -1.81 9.44
CA THR A 188 3.89 -2.96 8.56
C THR A 188 3.97 -4.24 9.36
N ALA A 189 3.03 -5.17 9.17
CA ALA A 189 2.98 -6.45 9.87
C ALA A 189 2.84 -7.63 8.93
N ASP A 190 3.72 -8.61 9.11
CA ASP A 190 3.55 -9.96 8.56
C ASP A 190 2.47 -10.68 9.36
N VAL A 191 1.52 -11.34 8.70
CA VAL A 191 0.44 -12.11 9.34
C VAL A 191 0.60 -13.61 9.08
N PHE A 192 0.29 -14.40 10.09
CA PHE A 192 0.45 -15.86 10.11
C PHE A 192 -0.85 -16.50 10.59
N ASP A 193 -1.52 -17.23 9.70
CA ASP A 193 -2.81 -17.87 9.94
C ASP A 193 -2.67 -19.37 10.19
N ASN A 194 -3.64 -19.97 10.88
CA ASN A 194 -3.70 -21.41 11.19
C ASN A 194 -2.54 -21.87 12.10
N LEU A 195 -2.30 -21.12 13.18
CA LEU A 195 -1.46 -21.60 14.28
C LEU A 195 -2.09 -22.87 14.89
N ASP A 196 -1.26 -23.76 15.43
CA ASP A 196 -1.75 -24.98 16.10
C ASP A 196 -2.58 -24.58 17.35
N PRO A 197 -3.85 -25.02 17.49
CA PRO A 197 -4.69 -24.71 18.66
C PRO A 197 -4.15 -25.20 20.01
N LEU A 198 -3.06 -25.98 20.05
CA LEU A 198 -2.35 -26.37 21.25
C LEU A 198 -1.27 -25.35 21.69
N VAL A 199 -0.90 -24.41 20.82
CA VAL A 199 -0.03 -23.27 21.15
C VAL A 199 -0.73 -22.32 22.11
N LYS A 200 0.02 -21.72 23.03
CA LYS A 200 -0.47 -20.80 24.08
C LYS A 200 0.45 -19.61 24.31
N HIS A 201 1.29 -19.32 23.32
CA HIS A 201 2.42 -18.42 23.38
C HIS A 201 2.71 -17.92 21.96
N LEU A 202 3.46 -16.83 21.84
CA LEU A 202 3.98 -16.35 20.58
C LEU A 202 4.80 -17.46 19.88
N PRO A 203 4.47 -17.81 18.63
CA PRO A 203 5.18 -18.86 17.90
C PRO A 203 6.56 -18.38 17.43
N ASP A 204 7.44 -19.31 17.05
CA ASP A 204 8.59 -18.94 16.22
C ASP A 204 8.14 -18.56 14.81
N PHE A 205 7.82 -17.28 14.62
CA PHE A 205 7.46 -16.68 13.34
C PHE A 205 8.52 -16.87 12.24
N ALA A 206 9.78 -17.20 12.56
CA ALA A 206 10.78 -17.53 11.54
C ALA A 206 10.58 -18.92 10.93
N SER A 207 9.92 -19.84 11.65
CA SER A 207 9.56 -21.17 11.17
C SER A 207 8.25 -21.19 10.34
N LEU A 208 7.43 -20.13 10.46
CA LEU A 208 6.08 -20.11 9.90
C LEU A 208 6.01 -19.51 8.49
N LYS A 209 5.06 -20.03 7.69
CA LYS A 209 4.72 -19.44 6.40
C LYS A 209 3.84 -18.20 6.61
N LYS A 210 4.29 -17.05 6.11
CA LYS A 210 3.49 -15.82 6.00
C LYS A 210 2.23 -16.07 5.15
N ALA A 211 1.09 -15.64 5.66
CA ALA A 211 -0.20 -15.73 4.98
C ALA A 211 -0.55 -14.42 4.23
N ASP A 212 -0.24 -13.27 4.83
CA ASP A 212 -0.74 -11.96 4.42
C ASP A 212 0.20 -10.84 4.96
N VAL A 213 0.06 -9.61 4.45
CA VAL A 213 0.79 -8.42 4.93
C VAL A 213 -0.19 -7.27 5.10
N VAL A 214 -0.23 -6.74 6.33
CA VAL A 214 -1.17 -5.69 6.73
C VAL A 214 -0.44 -4.49 7.31
N CYS A 215 -1.07 -3.33 7.23
CA CYS A 215 -0.48 -2.06 7.63
C CYS A 215 -1.33 -1.34 8.68
N LEU A 216 -0.66 -0.70 9.66
CA LEU A 216 -1.23 -0.16 10.91
C LEU A 216 -0.87 1.32 11.09
N ASP A 217 -1.79 2.10 11.65
CA ASP A 217 -1.56 3.49 12.09
C ASP A 217 -0.82 3.58 13.42
N GLN A 218 -1.29 2.75 14.36
CA GLN A 218 -0.94 2.69 15.78
C GLN A 218 -1.29 1.27 16.25
N PHE A 219 -0.63 0.77 17.29
CA PHE A 219 -1.15 -0.38 18.05
C PHE A 219 -2.29 0.12 18.94
N ASN A 220 -3.49 0.21 18.38
CA ASN A 220 -4.68 0.75 19.03
C ASN A 220 -5.92 -0.03 18.58
N ILE A 221 -6.00 -1.28 19.03
CA ILE A 221 -7.11 -2.20 18.80
C ILE A 221 -7.74 -2.43 20.19
N PRO A 222 -8.77 -1.65 20.58
CA PRO A 222 -9.46 -1.84 21.84
C PRO A 222 -10.07 -3.24 21.92
N GLN A 223 -10.26 -3.74 23.15
CA GLN A 223 -10.89 -5.04 23.38
C GLN A 223 -12.26 -5.10 22.69
N GLN A 224 -12.40 -6.05 21.76
CA GLN A 224 -13.62 -6.26 20.98
C GLN A 224 -13.94 -7.75 20.88
N ALA A 225 -15.21 -8.08 20.64
CA ALA A 225 -15.62 -9.48 20.52
C ALA A 225 -14.95 -10.12 19.29
N TRP A 226 -14.53 -11.38 19.40
CA TRP A 226 -13.86 -12.11 18.30
C TRP A 226 -14.63 -12.06 16.97
N SER A 227 -15.96 -11.97 17.03
CA SER A 227 -16.87 -11.91 15.88
C SER A 227 -16.88 -10.58 15.12
N ALA A 228 -16.24 -9.53 15.63
CA ALA A 228 -15.87 -8.36 14.83
C ALA A 228 -14.78 -8.70 13.80
N GLY A 229 -13.93 -9.67 14.14
CA GLY A 229 -12.82 -10.18 13.34
C GLY A 229 -11.69 -9.18 13.13
N PHE A 230 -10.64 -9.64 12.45
CA PHE A 230 -9.54 -8.79 12.04
C PHE A 230 -10.04 -7.81 10.96
N PRO A 231 -9.84 -6.48 11.11
CA PRO A 231 -10.20 -5.51 10.07
C PRO A 231 -9.61 -5.87 8.70
N SER A 232 -10.41 -5.73 7.64
CA SER A 232 -10.13 -6.23 6.28
C SER A 232 -9.95 -7.75 6.11
N SER A 233 -9.97 -8.55 7.17
CA SER A 233 -10.00 -10.03 7.12
C SER A 233 -10.93 -10.61 8.19
N PRO A 234 -12.27 -10.43 8.08
CA PRO A 234 -13.21 -10.81 9.13
C PRO A 234 -13.34 -12.33 9.39
N ALA A 235 -12.68 -13.16 8.58
CA ALA A 235 -12.54 -14.60 8.82
C ALA A 235 -11.39 -14.94 9.78
N ARG A 236 -10.42 -14.04 9.97
CA ARG A 236 -9.29 -14.15 10.90
C ARG A 236 -9.77 -13.71 12.29
N VAL A 237 -10.00 -14.69 13.17
CA VAL A 237 -10.70 -14.49 14.47
C VAL A 237 -10.08 -15.23 15.66
N GLU A 238 -9.23 -16.22 15.42
CA GLU A 238 -8.57 -17.07 16.41
C GLU A 238 -7.30 -17.68 15.78
N TYR A 239 -6.38 -18.18 16.59
CA TYR A 239 -5.17 -18.91 16.17
C TYR A 239 -4.42 -18.28 14.99
N PHE A 240 -4.20 -16.97 15.11
CA PHE A 240 -3.36 -16.19 14.21
C PHE A 240 -2.29 -15.46 15.01
N GLY A 241 -1.23 -15.02 14.34
CA GLY A 241 -0.26 -14.11 14.93
C GLY A 241 0.19 -13.04 13.94
N ILE A 242 0.69 -11.93 14.46
CA ILE A 242 1.35 -10.89 13.68
C ILE A 242 2.75 -10.62 14.20
N ARG A 243 3.66 -10.30 13.28
CA ARG A 243 4.96 -9.68 13.57
C ARG A 243 5.02 -8.32 12.89
N ALA A 244 4.77 -7.27 13.66
CA ALA A 244 4.75 -5.89 13.20
C ALA A 244 6.09 -5.20 13.43
N VAL A 245 6.51 -4.35 12.48
CA VAL A 245 7.75 -3.57 12.54
C VAL A 245 7.50 -2.11 12.17
N ALA A 246 8.19 -1.20 12.87
CA ALA A 246 8.22 0.23 12.60
C ALA A 246 9.48 0.87 13.18
N ASN A 247 9.73 2.13 12.82
CA ASN A 247 10.61 3.02 13.57
C ASN A 247 9.75 3.81 14.56
N LEU A 248 10.03 3.68 15.86
CA LEU A 248 9.51 4.58 16.89
C LEU A 248 10.38 5.85 16.93
N ILE A 249 9.73 7.02 16.84
CA ILE A 249 10.37 8.32 16.91
C ILE A 249 10.34 8.81 18.36
N ILE A 250 11.52 9.04 18.92
CA ILE A 250 11.71 9.61 20.25
C ILE A 250 12.20 11.04 20.07
N GLU A 251 11.40 12.01 20.52
CA GLU A 251 11.73 13.44 20.39
C GLU A 251 12.84 13.90 21.35
N LYS A 252 12.97 13.25 22.51
CA LYS A 252 13.85 13.67 23.61
C LYS A 252 14.35 12.47 24.40
N ASP A 253 15.63 12.50 24.77
CA ASP A 253 16.23 11.58 25.72
C ASP A 253 15.43 11.48 27.03
N GLY A 254 15.28 10.26 27.55
CA GLY A 254 14.73 10.06 28.89
C GLY A 254 14.09 8.70 29.12
N ASN A 255 13.35 8.61 30.21
CA ASN A 255 12.58 7.44 30.59
C ASN A 255 11.20 7.51 29.93
N TYR A 256 10.84 6.48 29.16
CA TYR A 256 9.52 6.26 28.60
C TYR A 256 8.89 5.07 29.32
N ASP A 257 7.73 5.28 29.94
CA ASP A 257 6.97 4.22 30.63
C ASP A 257 6.02 3.60 29.61
N PHE A 258 6.34 2.42 29.08
CA PHE A 258 5.49 1.72 28.13
C PHE A 258 4.49 0.83 28.85
N GLN A 259 3.25 0.83 28.38
CA GLN A 259 2.18 -0.06 28.80
C GLN A 259 1.62 -0.78 27.57
N LEU A 260 1.82 -2.09 27.54
CA LEU A 260 1.18 -3.00 26.62
C LEU A 260 -0.12 -3.50 27.27
N ASN A 261 -1.15 -3.65 26.44
CA ASN A 261 -2.42 -4.25 26.82
C ASN A 261 -2.77 -5.25 25.71
N ALA A 262 -2.86 -6.55 26.01
CA ALA A 262 -3.05 -7.59 24.99
C ALA A 262 -4.03 -8.72 25.41
N ASP A 263 -4.77 -9.21 24.42
CA ASP A 263 -5.67 -10.38 24.44
C ASP A 263 -5.52 -11.08 23.07
N ASP A 264 -4.95 -12.28 22.93
CA ASP A 264 -4.05 -12.97 23.85
C ASP A 264 -2.64 -12.32 23.85
N GLY A 265 -1.56 -13.05 24.15
CA GLY A 265 -0.26 -12.46 24.50
C GLY A 265 0.53 -11.74 23.39
N ALA A 266 1.34 -10.77 23.80
CA ALA A 266 2.16 -9.93 22.94
C ALA A 266 3.52 -9.54 23.56
N ASN A 267 4.52 -9.28 22.72
CA ASN A 267 5.86 -8.84 23.13
C ASN A 267 6.30 -7.59 22.37
N LEU A 268 6.68 -6.54 23.11
CA LEU A 268 7.30 -5.34 22.56
C LEU A 268 8.82 -5.40 22.67
N TYR A 269 9.50 -5.36 21.54
CA TYR A 269 10.95 -5.22 21.43
C TYR A 269 11.31 -3.81 20.96
N VAL A 270 12.39 -3.25 21.52
CA VAL A 270 12.99 -1.98 21.08
C VAL A 270 14.48 -2.21 20.84
N ASP A 271 14.95 -1.86 19.64
CA ASP A 271 16.28 -2.16 19.09
C ASP A 271 16.68 -3.64 19.19
N GLY A 272 15.69 -4.52 19.02
CA GLY A 272 15.85 -5.99 19.14
C GLY A 272 15.89 -6.52 20.58
N VAL A 273 15.90 -5.63 21.59
CA VAL A 273 15.85 -6.03 23.01
C VAL A 273 14.39 -6.14 23.46
N LEU A 274 14.01 -7.28 24.04
CA LEU A 274 12.67 -7.47 24.63
C LEU A 274 12.47 -6.45 25.77
N GLN A 275 11.51 -5.54 25.58
CA GLN A 275 11.15 -4.56 26.58
C GLN A 275 9.99 -5.04 27.42
N VAL A 276 8.77 -5.01 26.88
CA VAL A 276 7.58 -5.51 27.59
C VAL A 276 7.33 -6.95 27.15
N ASN A 277 7.23 -7.84 28.14
CA ASN A 277 6.79 -9.22 27.95
C ASN A 277 5.37 -9.35 28.50
N ASP A 278 4.44 -9.70 27.63
CA ASP A 278 3.03 -9.98 27.93
C ASP A 278 2.62 -11.26 27.17
N ASP A 279 3.52 -12.24 27.08
CA ASP A 279 3.31 -13.48 26.33
C ASP A 279 2.51 -14.53 27.12
N GLY A 280 1.59 -15.20 26.43
CA GLY A 280 0.77 -16.27 26.97
C GLY A 280 -0.60 -16.38 26.29
N GLN A 281 -1.45 -17.24 26.86
CA GLN A 281 -2.88 -17.31 26.56
C GLN A 281 -3.64 -16.72 27.76
N HIS A 282 -4.24 -15.55 27.59
CA HIS A 282 -4.92 -14.77 28.62
C HIS A 282 -5.88 -13.76 27.99
N GLY A 283 -6.90 -13.37 28.75
CA GLY A 283 -7.71 -12.21 28.38
C GLY A 283 -6.95 -10.90 28.55
N MET A 284 -7.55 -9.81 28.06
CA MET A 284 -7.01 -8.43 28.07
C MET A 284 -6.38 -8.03 29.41
N GLN A 285 -5.05 -7.98 29.46
CA GLN A 285 -4.27 -7.65 30.67
C GLN A 285 -3.18 -6.61 30.40
N LEU A 286 -2.67 -5.97 31.46
CA LEU A 286 -1.67 -4.89 31.37
C LEU A 286 -0.28 -5.36 31.81
N ALA A 287 0.71 -5.22 30.91
CA ALA A 287 2.13 -5.31 31.22
C ALA A 287 2.81 -3.95 30.99
N ASN A 288 3.66 -3.51 31.92
CA ASN A 288 4.31 -2.19 31.81
C ASN A 288 5.79 -2.19 32.21
N LYS A 289 6.59 -1.34 31.55
CA LYS A 289 8.03 -1.18 31.82
C LYS A 289 8.54 0.22 31.45
N ILE A 290 9.30 0.81 32.35
CA ILE A 290 10.12 1.99 32.07
C ILE A 290 11.36 1.59 31.27
N VAL A 291 11.51 2.16 30.08
CA VAL A 291 12.65 1.99 29.18
C VAL A 291 13.35 3.34 29.01
N LYS A 292 14.67 3.37 29.12
CA LYS A 292 15.45 4.58 28.83
C LYS A 292 15.81 4.61 27.34
N LEU A 293 15.43 5.69 26.65
CA LEU A 293 15.67 5.91 25.22
C LEU A 293 16.39 7.25 24.99
N THR A 294 16.99 7.38 23.81
CA THR A 294 17.65 8.60 23.28
C THR A 294 16.75 9.27 22.26
N ALA A 295 16.95 10.56 21.97
CA ALA A 295 16.30 11.20 20.84
C ALA A 295 16.75 10.55 19.51
N GLY A 296 15.80 10.23 18.62
CA GLY A 296 16.08 9.58 17.33
C GLY A 296 15.01 8.60 16.86
N LYS A 297 15.40 7.71 15.94
CA LYS A 297 14.58 6.56 15.50
C LYS A 297 15.10 5.30 16.18
N HIS A 298 14.20 4.58 16.85
CA HIS A 298 14.46 3.27 17.44
C HIS A 298 13.66 2.21 16.68
N LYS A 299 14.27 1.05 16.36
CA LYS A 299 13.55 -0.03 15.68
C LYS A 299 12.63 -0.69 16.69
N ILE A 300 11.33 -0.77 16.41
CA ILE A 300 10.41 -1.57 17.21
C ILE A 300 9.94 -2.81 16.45
N MET A 301 9.71 -3.87 17.21
CA MET A 301 8.98 -5.05 16.78
C MET A 301 7.88 -5.32 17.80
N MET A 302 6.66 -5.55 17.32
CA MET A 302 5.53 -6.00 18.13
C MET A 302 5.10 -7.35 17.60
N ASP A 303 5.37 -8.39 18.39
CA ASP A 303 4.83 -9.72 18.15
C ASP A 303 3.51 -9.83 18.93
N TRP A 304 2.42 -10.29 18.31
CA TRP A 304 1.13 -10.53 18.98
C TRP A 304 0.52 -11.85 18.48
N TYR A 305 -0.10 -12.59 19.38
CA TYR A 305 -0.78 -13.87 19.16
C TYR A 305 -2.23 -13.76 19.63
N GLN A 306 -3.16 -14.31 18.86
CA GLN A 306 -4.50 -14.63 19.31
C GLN A 306 -4.69 -16.13 19.38
N GLY A 307 -5.15 -16.62 20.53
CA GLY A 307 -5.61 -17.98 20.75
C GLY A 307 -7.12 -18.13 20.55
N PRO A 308 -7.86 -18.74 21.50
CA PRO A 308 -9.26 -19.12 21.32
C PRO A 308 -10.25 -17.95 21.43
N ARG A 309 -11.33 -18.05 20.66
CA ARG A 309 -12.47 -17.11 20.63
C ARG A 309 -13.08 -16.78 22.00
N VAL A 310 -12.81 -15.57 22.51
CA VAL A 310 -13.78 -14.82 23.37
C VAL A 310 -13.74 -13.33 23.04
N TRP A 311 -12.55 -12.75 23.12
CA TRP A 311 -12.25 -11.35 22.80
C TRP A 311 -11.01 -11.31 21.88
N LEU A 312 -10.62 -10.11 21.48
CA LEU A 312 -9.30 -9.81 20.91
C LEU A 312 -8.95 -8.35 21.20
N GLY A 313 -7.67 -8.03 21.34
CA GLY A 313 -7.21 -6.65 21.52
C GLY A 313 -5.69 -6.50 21.64
N LEU A 314 -5.20 -5.35 21.18
CA LEU A 314 -3.78 -4.98 21.26
C LEU A 314 -3.65 -3.45 21.31
N VAL A 315 -3.24 -2.89 22.44
CA VAL A 315 -3.03 -1.46 22.62
C VAL A 315 -1.63 -1.19 23.21
N LEU A 316 -0.83 -0.40 22.50
CA LEU A 316 0.42 0.15 23.05
C LEU A 316 0.18 1.60 23.49
N SER A 317 0.36 1.84 24.79
CA SER A 317 0.34 3.15 25.41
C SER A 317 1.69 3.50 26.02
N TRP A 318 1.92 4.79 26.29
CA TRP A 318 3.12 5.26 26.97
C TRP A 318 2.87 6.47 27.88
N LYS A 319 3.86 6.75 28.73
CA LYS A 319 4.14 8.09 29.26
C LYS A 319 5.51 8.53 28.77
N THR A 320 5.57 9.71 28.16
CA THR A 320 6.84 10.39 27.84
C THR A 320 7.53 10.90 29.12
N PRO A 321 8.83 11.27 29.09
CA PRO A 321 9.53 11.80 30.26
C PRO A 321 8.80 12.97 30.94
N ALA A 322 8.19 13.86 30.14
CA ALA A 322 7.40 14.99 30.62
C ALA A 322 6.08 14.54 31.29
N MET A 323 5.41 13.52 30.74
CA MET A 323 4.19 12.95 31.32
C MET A 323 4.45 12.25 32.64
N ILE A 324 5.60 11.58 32.81
CA ILE A 324 6.01 10.96 34.08
C ILE A 324 6.21 12.05 35.13
N VAL A 325 6.97 13.10 34.84
CA VAL A 325 7.23 14.22 35.76
C VAL A 325 5.95 14.97 36.13
N ALA A 326 5.03 15.16 35.19
CA ALA A 326 3.74 15.81 35.41
C ALA A 326 2.62 14.86 35.91
N ASN A 327 2.97 13.62 36.31
CA ASN A 327 2.05 12.56 36.75
C ASN A 327 0.78 12.40 35.90
N GLN A 328 0.93 12.48 34.57
CA GLN A 328 -0.17 12.35 33.62
C GLN A 328 -0.61 10.88 33.47
N PRO A 329 -1.85 10.62 33.02
CA PRO A 329 -2.27 9.28 32.60
C PRO A 329 -1.43 8.79 31.42
N TYR A 330 -1.50 7.48 31.14
CA TYR A 330 -1.00 6.92 29.88
C TYR A 330 -1.80 7.47 28.69
N VAL A 331 -1.16 7.59 27.53
CA VAL A 331 -1.82 7.80 26.23
C VAL A 331 -1.38 6.72 25.26
N VAL A 332 -2.27 6.33 24.34
CA VAL A 332 -1.91 5.50 23.18
C VAL A 332 -0.75 6.17 22.43
N VAL A 333 0.25 5.38 22.02
CA VAL A 333 1.39 5.90 21.26
C VAL A 333 0.88 6.49 19.93
N PRO A 334 1.06 7.79 19.67
CA PRO A 334 0.40 8.46 18.55
C PRO A 334 1.01 8.06 17.21
N ARG A 335 0.22 8.13 16.13
CA ARG A 335 0.66 7.88 14.74
C ARG A 335 1.96 8.63 14.39
N SER A 336 2.09 9.88 14.85
CA SER A 336 3.27 10.73 14.62
C SER A 336 4.55 10.25 15.31
N ALA A 337 4.44 9.36 16.31
CA ALA A 337 5.59 8.69 16.92
C ALA A 337 6.03 7.45 16.15
N PHE A 338 5.38 7.08 15.04
CA PHE A 338 5.80 5.96 14.19
C PHE A 338 6.19 6.45 12.79
N ALA A 339 7.19 5.81 12.19
CA ALA A 339 7.53 5.91 10.77
C ALA A 339 7.88 4.53 10.19
N ILE A 340 7.80 4.38 8.87
CA ILE A 340 8.14 3.13 8.17
C ILE A 340 9.52 2.62 8.63
N TYR A 341 9.61 1.33 8.91
CA TYR A 341 10.89 0.62 8.99
C TYR A 341 11.21 -0.02 7.64
N GLU A 342 12.14 0.59 6.91
CA GLU A 342 12.82 -0.05 5.78
C GLU A 342 14.10 -0.71 6.29
N ASP A 343 14.35 -1.95 5.85
CA ASP A 343 15.66 -2.57 6.02
C ASP A 343 16.67 -1.85 5.13
N ALA A 344 17.84 -1.53 5.67
CA ALA A 344 18.94 -1.00 4.87
C ALA A 344 19.34 -2.01 3.79
N LYS A 345 19.35 -1.56 2.53
CA LYS A 345 19.74 -2.34 1.35
C LYS A 345 21.25 -2.45 1.19
#